data_AF-A0AAW4DM85-F1
#
_entry.id   AF-A0AAW4DM85-F1
#
_cell.length_a   1.000
_cell.length_b   1.000
_cell.length_c   1.000
_cell.angle_alpha   90.00
_cell.angle_beta   90.00
_cell.angle_gamma   90.00
#
_symmetry.space_group_name_H-M   'P 1'
#
loop_
_entity.id
_entity.type
_entity.pdbx_description
1 polymer ?
#
loop_
_entity_poly.entity_id
_entity_poly.type
_entity_poly.pdbx_seq_one_letter_code
_entity_poly.pdbx_strand_id
1 'polypeptide(L)'
;MNLMSVFVTICAALTVSMVALCYADLSSRFTGSGAAWLYSYHAFGRFTGYELGIYTWFLGCCTYAAEIVALLTILKTLSPVFSNHVVYYGIAIGIIVLFTIINLFGRTIVKLVDNLSSAAKMITILIFIIIGAFFIHKMNFTPVIPKAATLGVGPYFKHFGAAFSVVFYMFTGFSFIPIAAKQMNNPEKNIPKVLISVMITVTILYALMMLVAIGILGSKMVNYSTPIAVAFQKAVGD
;
A
#
# COMPACT_ATOMS: atom_id res chain seq x y z
N MET A 1 0.86 5.04 -17.59
CA MET A 1 -0.42 4.77 -16.88
C MET A 1 -1.56 5.33 -17.71
N ASN A 2 -2.67 4.62 -17.78
CA ASN A 2 -3.90 5.01 -18.46
C ASN A 2 -5.10 4.37 -17.76
N LEU A 3 -6.31 4.48 -18.32
CA LEU A 3 -7.52 3.95 -17.68
C LEU A 3 -7.44 2.43 -17.37
N MET A 4 -6.67 1.66 -18.15
CA MET A 4 -6.44 0.23 -17.86
C MET A 4 -5.67 0.00 -16.56
N SER A 5 -4.91 0.98 -16.05
CA SER A 5 -4.30 0.88 -14.72
C SER A 5 -5.37 0.78 -13.62
N VAL A 6 -6.51 1.46 -13.77
CA VAL A 6 -7.65 1.33 -12.83
C VAL A 6 -8.26 -0.07 -12.92
N PHE A 7 -8.39 -0.61 -14.14
CA PHE A 7 -8.85 -1.98 -14.34
C PHE A 7 -7.93 -3.00 -13.66
N VAL A 8 -6.60 -2.88 -13.84
CA VAL A 8 -5.63 -3.75 -13.15
C VAL A 8 -5.79 -3.65 -11.63
N THR A 9 -6.02 -2.45 -11.10
CA THR A 9 -6.28 -2.23 -9.66
C THR A 9 -7.53 -2.96 -9.18
N ILE A 10 -8.63 -2.91 -9.95
CA ILE A 10 -9.85 -3.64 -9.59
C ILE A 10 -9.62 -5.15 -9.63
N CYS A 11 -8.91 -5.67 -10.64
CA CYS A 11 -8.56 -7.09 -10.70
C CYS A 11 -7.72 -7.52 -9.50
N ALA A 12 -6.67 -6.76 -9.17
CA ALA A 12 -5.81 -7.04 -8.03
C ALA A 12 -6.59 -6.96 -6.71
N ALA A 13 -7.42 -5.94 -6.54
CA ALA A 13 -8.27 -5.76 -5.36
C ALA A 13 -9.23 -6.94 -5.18
N LEU A 14 -9.84 -7.43 -6.26
CA LEU A 14 -10.72 -8.60 -6.22
C LEU A 14 -9.96 -9.85 -5.78
N THR A 15 -8.80 -10.13 -6.38
CA THR A 15 -7.97 -11.28 -6.01
C THR A 15 -7.54 -11.22 -4.55
N VAL A 16 -7.05 -10.07 -4.09
CA VAL A 16 -6.61 -9.91 -2.69
C VAL A 16 -7.80 -9.98 -1.73
N SER A 17 -8.96 -9.46 -2.12
CA SER A 17 -10.17 -9.55 -1.30
C SER A 17 -10.62 -10.99 -1.09
N MET A 18 -10.47 -11.87 -2.08
CA MET A 18 -10.73 -13.30 -1.91
C MET A 18 -9.80 -13.92 -0.86
N VAL A 19 -8.51 -13.56 -0.87
CA VAL A 19 -7.56 -14.00 0.16
C VAL A 19 -7.93 -13.42 1.53
N ALA A 20 -8.29 -12.14 1.59
CA ALA A 20 -8.72 -11.49 2.82
C ALA A 20 -9.99 -12.12 3.40
N LEU A 21 -10.92 -12.62 2.58
CA LEU A 21 -12.08 -13.37 3.02
C LEU A 21 -11.70 -14.73 3.63
N CYS A 22 -10.71 -15.44 3.06
CA CYS A 22 -10.15 -16.63 3.69
C CYS A 22 -9.53 -16.33 5.06
N TYR A 23 -8.81 -15.21 5.18
CA TYR A 23 -8.28 -14.73 6.46
C TYR A 23 -9.39 -14.37 7.43
N ALA A 24 -10.47 -13.75 6.96
CA ALA A 24 -11.63 -13.40 7.76
C ALA A 24 -12.28 -14.67 8.36
N ASP A 25 -12.54 -15.70 7.55
CA ASP A 25 -13.09 -16.98 8.03
C ASP A 25 -12.15 -17.64 9.06
N LEU A 26 -10.85 -17.72 8.77
CA LEU A 26 -9.87 -18.31 9.70
C LEU A 26 -9.74 -17.52 11.01
N SER A 27 -9.72 -16.19 10.93
CA SER A 27 -9.62 -15.31 12.11
C SER A 27 -10.83 -15.41 13.04
N SER A 28 -11.99 -15.85 12.52
CA SER A 28 -13.17 -16.11 13.36
C SER A 28 -13.03 -17.37 14.23
N ARG A 29 -12.10 -18.27 13.86
CA ARG A 29 -11.87 -19.56 14.55
C ARG A 29 -10.62 -19.54 15.43
N PHE A 30 -9.67 -18.65 15.13
CA PHE A 30 -8.38 -18.57 15.80
C PHE A 30 -8.17 -17.18 16.41
N THR A 31 -8.06 -17.11 17.73
CA THR A 31 -7.87 -15.85 18.50
C THR A 31 -6.42 -15.48 18.78
N GLY A 32 -5.48 -16.37 18.47
CA GLY A 32 -4.07 -16.14 18.71
C GLY A 32 -3.47 -15.07 17.78
N SER A 33 -2.48 -14.34 18.29
CA SER A 33 -1.61 -13.49 17.46
C SER A 33 -0.68 -14.36 16.63
N GLY A 34 -0.67 -14.16 15.31
CA GLY A 34 0.20 -14.89 14.40
C GLY A 34 -0.29 -14.96 12.95
N ALA A 35 -1.56 -14.62 12.70
CA ALA A 35 -2.15 -14.58 11.36
C ALA A 35 -1.83 -15.86 10.55
N ALA A 36 -1.23 -15.72 9.37
CA ALA A 36 -0.88 -16.80 8.45
C ALA A 36 -0.08 -17.94 9.11
N TRP A 37 0.88 -17.60 9.98
CA TRP A 37 1.71 -18.57 10.69
C TRP A 37 0.85 -19.46 11.60
N LEU A 38 -0.08 -18.85 12.36
CA LEU A 38 -0.91 -19.58 13.31
C LEU A 38 -1.86 -20.53 12.57
N TYR A 39 -2.49 -20.05 11.49
CA TYR A 39 -3.47 -20.83 10.73
C TYR A 39 -2.82 -22.04 10.06
N SER A 40 -1.67 -21.83 9.43
CA SER A 40 -0.92 -22.91 8.77
C SER A 40 -0.29 -23.89 9.74
N TYR A 41 0.19 -23.42 10.90
CA TYR A 41 0.70 -24.29 11.96
C TYR A 41 -0.37 -25.28 12.44
N HIS A 42 -1.61 -24.80 12.66
CA HIS A 42 -2.71 -25.66 13.08
C HIS A 42 -3.23 -26.58 11.98
N ALA A 43 -3.18 -26.16 10.71
CA ALA A 43 -3.69 -26.96 9.60
C ALA A 43 -2.70 -28.02 9.08
N PHE A 44 -1.42 -27.66 8.96
CA PHE A 44 -0.40 -28.47 8.26
C PHE A 44 0.81 -28.83 9.14
N GLY A 45 0.84 -28.35 10.38
CA GLY A 45 1.89 -28.64 11.35
C GLY A 45 3.06 -27.68 11.30
N ARG A 46 4.12 -28.05 12.02
CA ARG A 46 5.23 -27.15 12.38
C ARG A 46 6.02 -26.63 11.19
N PHE A 47 6.24 -27.45 10.16
CA PHE A 47 7.08 -27.09 9.02
C PHE A 47 6.44 -25.99 8.16
N THR A 48 5.21 -26.18 7.70
CA THR A 48 4.47 -25.17 6.93
C THR A 48 4.25 -23.88 7.72
N GLY A 49 3.97 -24.00 9.02
CA GLY A 49 3.92 -22.85 9.92
C GLY A 49 5.24 -22.07 9.90
N TYR A 50 6.37 -22.75 10.11
CA TYR A 50 7.70 -22.13 10.09
C TYR A 50 8.00 -21.39 8.77
N GLU A 51 7.73 -22.01 7.61
CA GLU A 51 7.93 -21.38 6.30
C GLU A 51 7.15 -20.06 6.19
N LEU A 52 5.85 -20.09 6.48
CA LEU A 52 5.00 -18.90 6.43
C LEU A 52 5.40 -17.84 7.46
N GLY A 53 5.92 -18.25 8.62
CA GLY A 53 6.50 -17.35 9.61
C GLY A 53 7.69 -16.57 9.05
N ILE A 54 8.63 -17.26 8.40
CA ILE A 54 9.80 -16.63 7.76
C ILE A 54 9.36 -15.70 6.64
N TYR A 55 8.45 -16.13 5.77
CA TYR A 55 7.96 -15.29 4.68
C TYR A 55 7.26 -14.02 5.18
N THR A 56 6.45 -14.14 6.24
CA THR A 56 5.77 -12.98 6.83
C THR A 56 6.78 -12.00 7.46
N TRP A 57 7.80 -12.53 8.14
CA TRP A 57 8.88 -11.70 8.69
C TRP A 57 9.67 -10.98 7.59
N PHE A 58 10.06 -11.71 6.54
CA PHE A 58 10.78 -11.15 5.40
C PHE A 58 9.96 -10.10 4.65
N LEU A 59 8.66 -10.34 4.46
CA LEU A 59 7.73 -9.36 3.92
C LEU A 59 7.73 -8.08 4.77
N GLY A 60 7.69 -8.20 6.09
CA GLY A 60 7.80 -7.05 7.00
C GLY A 60 9.08 -6.25 6.80
N CYS A 61 10.24 -6.91 6.71
CA CYS A 61 11.53 -6.25 6.44
C CYS A 61 11.53 -5.50 5.10
N CYS A 62 11.04 -6.14 4.03
CA CYS A 62 10.93 -5.53 2.71
C CYS A 62 10.00 -4.31 2.71
N THR A 63 8.86 -4.39 3.41
CA THR A 63 7.92 -3.27 3.53
C THR A 63 8.55 -2.09 4.26
N TYR A 64 9.25 -2.32 5.37
CA TYR A 64 9.96 -1.24 6.07
C TYR A 64 11.01 -0.56 5.18
N ALA A 65 11.79 -1.34 4.43
CA ALA A 65 12.77 -0.79 3.49
C ALA A 65 12.09 0.03 2.38
N ALA A 66 10.99 -0.47 1.81
CA ALA A 66 10.23 0.22 0.76
C ALA A 66 9.69 1.58 1.24
N GLU A 67 9.14 1.64 2.45
CA GLU A 67 8.60 2.88 3.03
C GLU A 67 9.70 3.94 3.31
N ILE A 68 10.88 3.51 3.79
CA ILE A 68 12.03 4.42 3.97
C ILE A 68 12.48 4.98 2.62
N VAL A 69 12.58 4.13 1.59
CA VAL A 69 12.95 4.56 0.24
C VAL A 69 11.90 5.53 -0.32
N ALA A 70 10.61 5.30 -0.09
CA ALA A 70 9.53 6.18 -0.52
C ALA A 70 9.65 7.58 0.13
N LEU A 71 9.88 7.64 1.45
CA LEU A 71 10.11 8.89 2.16
C LEU A 71 11.35 9.64 1.62
N LEU A 72 12.48 8.94 1.45
CA LEU A 72 13.70 9.56 0.93
C LEU A 72 13.53 10.05 -0.51
N THR A 73 12.70 9.38 -1.32
CA THR A 73 12.38 9.81 -2.68
C THR A 73 11.64 11.16 -2.67
N ILE A 74 10.74 11.37 -1.71
CA ILE A 74 10.06 12.66 -1.53
C ILE A 74 11.05 13.73 -1.04
N LEU A 75 11.91 13.40 -0.07
CA LEU A 75 12.91 14.35 0.45
C LEU A 75 13.88 14.82 -0.64
N LYS A 76 14.29 13.94 -1.56
CA LYS A 76 15.11 14.30 -2.73
C LYS A 76 14.47 15.37 -3.63
N THR A 77 13.14 15.38 -3.72
CA THR A 77 12.40 16.40 -4.48
C THR A 77 12.40 17.75 -3.76
N LEU A 78 12.52 17.78 -2.42
CA LEU A 78 12.53 19.02 -1.64
C LEU A 78 13.91 19.69 -1.59
N SER A 79 15.00 18.92 -1.57
CA SER A 79 16.36 19.47 -1.56
C SER A 79 17.38 18.51 -2.17
N PRO A 80 18.32 19.01 -2.98
CA PRO A 80 19.36 18.19 -3.60
C PRO A 80 20.32 17.56 -2.58
N VAL A 81 20.37 18.06 -1.34
CA VAL A 81 21.23 17.54 -0.25
C VAL A 81 20.92 16.06 0.03
N PHE A 82 19.66 15.64 -0.09
CA PHE A 82 19.24 14.26 0.12
C PHE A 82 19.64 13.29 -1.01
N SER A 83 20.22 13.80 -2.10
CA SER A 83 20.79 12.98 -3.17
C SER A 83 22.22 12.52 -2.87
N ASN A 84 22.91 13.14 -1.91
CA ASN A 84 24.22 12.69 -1.46
C ASN A 84 24.12 11.33 -0.77
N HIS A 85 24.91 10.34 -1.21
CA HIS A 85 24.84 8.97 -0.70
C HIS A 85 25.07 8.88 0.82
N VAL A 86 26.00 9.67 1.37
CA VAL A 86 26.29 9.65 2.82
C VAL A 86 25.09 10.15 3.61
N VAL A 87 24.48 11.26 3.16
CA VAL A 87 23.27 11.82 3.79
C VAL A 87 22.09 10.85 3.64
N TYR A 88 21.92 10.26 2.46
CA TYR A 88 20.85 9.32 2.16
C TYR A 88 20.88 8.11 3.10
N TYR A 89 22.03 7.42 3.19
CA TYR A 89 22.18 6.26 4.07
C TYR A 89 22.17 6.63 5.54
N GLY A 90 22.74 7.80 5.91
CA GLY A 90 22.70 8.31 7.28
C GLY A 90 21.27 8.54 7.78
N ILE A 91 20.41 9.14 6.96
CA ILE A 91 18.99 9.34 7.29
C ILE A 91 18.24 8.01 7.31
N ALA A 92 18.48 7.12 6.34
CA ALA A 92 17.85 5.81 6.31
C ALA A 92 18.11 5.02 7.60
N ILE A 93 19.38 4.93 8.02
CA ILE A 93 19.79 4.27 9.26
C ILE A 93 19.23 5.02 10.48
N GLY A 94 19.28 6.35 10.46
CA GLY A 94 18.76 7.19 11.54
C GLY A 94 17.27 6.97 11.80
N ILE A 95 16.46 6.85 10.75
CA ILE A 95 15.02 6.56 10.85
C ILE A 95 14.78 5.16 11.43
N ILE A 96 15.55 4.16 10.98
CA ILE A 96 15.45 2.79 11.51
C ILE A 96 15.75 2.79 13.01
N VAL A 97 16.87 3.38 13.41
CA VAL A 97 17.28 3.49 14.82
C VAL A 97 16.25 4.25 15.63
N LEU A 98 15.74 5.37 15.11
CA LEU A 98 14.69 6.16 15.76
C LEU A 98 13.43 5.33 16.02
N PHE A 99 12.94 4.60 15.02
CA PHE A 99 11.77 3.74 15.20
C PHE A 99 12.05 2.55 16.11
N THR A 100 13.26 1.97 16.08
CA THR A 100 13.66 0.95 17.04
C THR A 100 13.61 1.50 18.48
N ILE A 101 14.19 2.67 18.71
CA ILE A 101 14.17 3.36 20.02
C ILE A 101 12.73 3.61 20.47
N ILE A 102 11.88 4.20 19.62
CA ILE A 102 10.47 4.45 19.94
C ILE A 102 9.74 3.15 20.32
N ASN A 103 10.01 2.05 19.63
CA ASN A 103 9.43 0.74 19.95
C ASN A 103 9.89 0.20 21.32
N LEU A 104 11.07 0.59 21.81
CA LEU A 104 11.59 0.17 23.13
C LEU A 104 10.95 0.95 24.30
N PHE A 105 10.54 2.21 24.10
CA PHE A 105 10.02 3.09 25.16
C PHE A 105 8.52 2.91 25.49
N GLY A 106 7.86 1.91 24.92
CA GLY A 106 6.54 1.45 25.36
C GLY A 106 5.37 1.85 24.46
N ARG A 107 4.25 1.12 24.63
CA ARG A 107 3.12 1.07 23.69
C ARG A 107 2.27 2.35 23.62
N THR A 108 2.33 3.24 24.62
CA THR A 108 1.44 4.41 24.69
C THR A 108 1.81 5.49 23.67
N ILE A 109 3.10 5.83 23.56
CA ILE A 109 3.60 6.81 22.58
C ILE A 109 3.41 6.26 21.17
N VAL A 110 3.72 4.97 20.96
CA VAL A 110 3.54 4.29 19.67
C VAL A 110 2.09 4.39 19.19
N LYS A 111 1.11 4.12 20.07
CA LYS A 111 -0.32 4.22 19.72
C LYS A 111 -0.73 5.65 19.32
N LEU A 112 -0.24 6.67 20.04
CA LEU A 112 -0.57 8.06 19.70
C LEU A 112 0.00 8.46 18.34
N VAL A 113 1.28 8.14 18.11
CA VAL A 113 1.97 8.44 16.84
C VAL A 113 1.32 7.70 15.68
N ASP A 114 0.95 6.43 15.87
CA ASP A 114 0.30 5.62 14.84
C ASP A 114 -1.09 6.14 14.47
N ASN A 115 -1.92 6.49 15.48
CA ASN A 115 -3.23 7.07 15.26
C ASN A 115 -3.16 8.43 14.55
N LEU A 116 -2.24 9.30 14.98
CA LEU A 116 -2.04 10.62 14.38
C LEU A 116 -1.56 10.50 12.93
N SER A 117 -0.57 9.64 12.68
CA SER A 117 -0.04 9.33 11.35
C SER A 117 -1.14 8.79 10.43
N SER A 118 -1.96 7.86 10.93
CA SER A 118 -3.07 7.28 10.17
C SER A 118 -4.12 8.34 9.82
N ALA A 119 -4.51 9.19 10.77
CA ALA A 119 -5.45 10.29 10.54
C ALA A 119 -4.91 11.29 9.50
N ALA A 120 -3.65 11.71 9.63
CA ALA A 120 -3.01 12.63 8.70
C ALA A 120 -2.97 12.08 7.27
N LYS A 121 -2.64 10.80 7.10
CA LYS A 121 -2.66 10.11 5.80
C LYS A 121 -4.07 10.09 5.18
N MET A 122 -5.08 9.73 5.97
CA MET A 122 -6.47 9.69 5.49
C MET A 122 -6.96 11.08 5.07
N ILE A 123 -6.71 12.10 5.88
CA ILE A 123 -7.06 13.50 5.55
C ILE A 123 -6.36 13.92 4.25
N THR A 124 -5.06 13.65 4.11
CA THR A 124 -4.29 14.01 2.92
C THR A 124 -4.85 13.36 1.65
N ILE A 125 -5.21 12.07 1.73
CA ILE A 125 -5.83 11.34 0.61
C ILE A 125 -7.18 11.94 0.23
N LEU A 126 -8.03 12.23 1.22
CA LEU A 126 -9.34 12.82 0.97
C LEU A 126 -9.24 14.22 0.35
N ILE A 127 -8.33 15.06 0.86
CA ILE A 127 -8.04 16.38 0.29
C ILE A 127 -7.58 16.24 -1.16
N PHE A 128 -6.64 15.33 -1.44
CA PHE A 128 -6.16 15.09 -2.81
C PHE A 128 -7.30 14.67 -3.75
N ILE A 129 -8.17 13.75 -3.32
CA ILE A 129 -9.29 13.28 -4.14
C ILE A 129 -10.28 14.41 -4.39
N ILE A 130 -10.70 15.14 -3.35
CA ILE A 130 -11.72 16.19 -3.45
C ILE A 130 -11.21 17.36 -4.28
N ILE A 131 -10.05 17.92 -3.93
CA ILE A 131 -9.50 19.07 -4.66
C ILE A 131 -9.08 18.64 -6.06
N GLY A 132 -8.36 17.54 -6.20
CA GLY A 132 -7.87 17.07 -7.49
C GLY A 132 -8.98 16.74 -8.48
N ALA A 133 -10.17 16.34 -8.01
CA ALA A 133 -11.33 16.11 -8.87
C ALA A 133 -11.74 17.34 -9.69
N PHE A 134 -11.57 18.56 -9.15
CA PHE A 134 -11.89 19.81 -9.85
C PHE A 134 -10.89 20.14 -10.99
N PHE A 135 -9.70 19.55 -10.97
CA PHE A 135 -8.62 19.79 -11.95
C PHE A 135 -8.48 18.66 -12.98
N ILE A 136 -9.48 17.77 -13.07
CA ILE A 136 -9.50 16.68 -14.04
C ILE A 136 -9.76 17.23 -15.45
N HIS A 137 -8.82 16.94 -16.35
CA HIS A 137 -8.99 17.22 -17.78
C HIS A 137 -9.42 15.95 -18.50
N LYS A 138 -10.64 15.93 -19.05
CA LYS A 138 -11.22 14.73 -19.70
C LYS A 138 -10.34 14.15 -20.82
N MET A 139 -9.57 14.99 -21.50
CA MET A 139 -8.63 14.56 -22.55
C MET A 139 -7.50 13.67 -22.02
N ASN A 140 -7.15 13.76 -20.73
CA ASN A 140 -6.09 12.94 -20.14
C ASN A 140 -6.47 11.47 -19.97
N PHE A 141 -7.75 11.11 -20.14
CA PHE A 141 -8.21 9.71 -20.12
C PHE A 141 -7.97 8.98 -21.45
N THR A 142 -7.53 9.68 -22.51
CA THR A 142 -7.18 9.07 -23.78
C THR A 142 -5.65 8.93 -23.94
N PRO A 143 -5.14 7.82 -24.49
CA PRO A 143 -5.86 6.63 -24.95
C PRO A 143 -6.22 5.66 -23.81
N VAL A 144 -7.45 5.14 -23.87
CA VAL A 144 -7.96 4.12 -22.93
C VAL A 144 -7.17 2.80 -23.09
N ILE A 145 -6.86 2.42 -24.33
CA ILE A 145 -6.13 1.19 -24.65
C ILE A 145 -4.62 1.44 -24.54
N PRO A 146 -3.87 0.65 -23.76
CA PRO A 146 -2.43 0.80 -23.64
C PRO A 146 -1.76 0.38 -24.95
N LYS A 147 -0.69 1.08 -25.33
CA LYS A 147 0.15 0.70 -26.49
C LYS A 147 0.65 -0.75 -26.42
N ALA A 148 0.75 -1.32 -25.23
CA ALA A 148 1.06 -2.73 -25.03
C ALA A 148 0.00 -3.68 -25.62
N ALA A 149 -1.28 -3.31 -25.57
CA ALA A 149 -2.37 -4.12 -26.15
C ALA A 149 -2.37 -4.09 -27.68
N THR A 150 -1.79 -3.05 -28.31
CA THR A 150 -1.66 -2.96 -29.77
C THR A 150 -0.45 -3.74 -30.30
N LEU A 151 0.44 -4.24 -29.43
CA LEU A 151 1.63 -5.02 -29.79
C LEU A 151 1.39 -6.55 -29.81
N GLY A 152 0.16 -6.98 -29.49
CA GLY A 152 -0.23 -8.40 -29.47
C GLY A 152 -0.44 -8.97 -28.06
N VAL A 153 -1.00 -10.18 -28.01
CA VAL A 153 -1.46 -10.83 -26.78
C VAL A 153 -0.31 -11.15 -25.80
N GLY A 154 0.83 -11.62 -26.30
CA GLY A 154 2.01 -11.94 -25.47
C GLY A 154 2.57 -10.72 -24.72
N PRO A 155 2.94 -9.62 -25.43
CA PRO A 155 3.37 -8.39 -24.78
C PRO A 155 2.34 -7.82 -23.80
N TYR A 156 1.04 -7.88 -24.15
CA TYR A 156 -0.02 -7.43 -23.26
C TYR A 156 -0.01 -8.15 -21.91
N PHE A 157 0.03 -9.49 -21.89
CA PHE A 157 0.05 -10.25 -20.62
C PHE A 157 1.31 -9.98 -19.80
N LYS A 158 2.47 -9.78 -20.45
CA LYS A 158 3.71 -9.41 -19.75
C LYS A 158 3.57 -8.05 -19.05
N HIS A 159 3.04 -7.05 -19.74
CA HIS A 159 2.83 -5.72 -19.17
C HIS A 159 1.73 -5.72 -18.09
N PHE A 160 0.66 -6.48 -18.30
CA PHE A 160 -0.40 -6.66 -17.31
C PHE A 160 0.14 -7.31 -16.04
N GLY A 161 0.89 -8.41 -16.16
CA GLY A 161 1.49 -9.11 -15.02
C GLY A 161 2.43 -8.21 -14.21
N ALA A 162 3.31 -7.46 -14.89
CA ALA A 162 4.20 -6.51 -14.22
C ALA A 162 3.44 -5.41 -13.45
N ALA A 163 2.38 -4.84 -14.04
CA ALA A 163 1.53 -3.87 -13.36
C ALA A 163 0.75 -4.51 -12.20
N PHE A 164 0.20 -5.70 -12.43
CA PHE A 164 -0.58 -6.45 -11.45
C PHE A 164 0.25 -6.77 -10.21
N SER A 165 1.50 -7.21 -10.34
CA SER A 165 2.36 -7.52 -9.18
C SER A 165 2.60 -6.30 -8.29
N VAL A 166 2.87 -5.13 -8.89
CA VAL A 166 3.08 -3.89 -8.13
C VAL A 166 1.79 -3.46 -7.43
N VAL A 167 0.65 -3.52 -8.14
CA VAL A 167 -0.63 -3.13 -7.55
C VAL A 167 -1.10 -4.15 -6.50
N PHE A 168 -0.86 -5.43 -6.70
CA PHE A 168 -1.12 -6.49 -5.73
C PHE A 168 -0.37 -6.22 -4.43
N TYR A 169 0.92 -5.85 -4.52
CA TYR A 169 1.72 -5.47 -3.36
C TYR A 169 1.07 -4.33 -2.55
N MET A 170 0.45 -3.34 -3.21
CA MET A 170 -0.24 -2.22 -2.52
C MET A 170 -1.36 -2.69 -1.59
N PHE A 171 -1.95 -3.87 -1.82
CA PHE A 171 -3.01 -4.40 -0.98
C PHE A 171 -2.51 -5.35 0.13
N THR A 172 -1.25 -5.77 0.12
CA THR A 172 -0.74 -6.83 1.04
C THR A 172 -0.79 -6.49 2.53
N GLY A 173 -0.95 -5.21 2.88
CA GLY A 173 -1.05 -4.73 4.25
C GLY A 173 -2.15 -5.39 5.10
N PHE A 174 -3.21 -5.93 4.48
CA PHE A 174 -4.29 -6.60 5.22
C PHE A 174 -3.81 -7.79 6.06
N SER A 175 -2.74 -8.46 5.62
CA SER A 175 -2.19 -9.66 6.26
C SER A 175 -1.60 -9.39 7.65
N PHE A 176 -1.27 -8.13 7.96
CA PHE A 176 -0.76 -7.71 9.26
C PHE A 176 -1.88 -7.45 10.29
N ILE A 177 -3.13 -7.25 9.85
CA ILE A 177 -4.26 -6.94 10.74
C ILE A 177 -4.45 -8.04 11.81
N PRO A 178 -4.48 -9.35 11.46
CA PRO A 178 -4.70 -10.40 12.45
C PRO A 178 -3.50 -10.67 13.35
N ILE A 179 -2.31 -10.11 13.07
CA ILE A 179 -1.14 -10.25 13.96
C ILE A 179 -1.43 -9.54 15.29
N ALA A 180 -2.15 -8.41 15.24
CA ALA A 180 -2.55 -7.64 16.40
C ALA A 180 -3.79 -8.19 17.13
N ALA A 181 -4.23 -9.43 16.83
CA ALA A 181 -5.45 -10.03 17.39
C ALA A 181 -5.57 -9.92 18.92
N LYS A 182 -4.50 -10.22 19.66
CA LYS A 182 -4.46 -10.14 21.15
C LYS A 182 -4.70 -8.73 21.71
N GLN A 183 -4.55 -7.69 20.89
CA GLN A 183 -4.76 -6.29 21.31
C GLN A 183 -6.14 -5.77 20.91
N MET A 184 -6.94 -6.55 20.18
CA MET A 184 -8.28 -6.19 19.76
C MET A 184 -9.31 -6.68 20.78
N ASN A 185 -10.32 -5.86 21.04
CA ASN A 185 -11.51 -6.31 21.74
C ASN A 185 -12.27 -7.29 20.85
N ASN A 186 -12.62 -8.48 21.34
CA ASN A 186 -13.38 -9.49 20.60
C ASN A 186 -12.84 -9.78 19.17
N PRO A 187 -11.60 -10.30 19.06
CA PRO A 187 -10.91 -10.45 17.77
C PRO A 187 -11.66 -11.38 16.80
N GLU A 188 -12.31 -12.43 17.29
CA GLU A 188 -13.08 -13.40 16.49
C GLU A 188 -14.17 -12.73 15.64
N LYS A 189 -14.79 -11.67 16.16
CA LYS A 189 -15.86 -10.93 15.47
C LYS A 189 -15.36 -9.67 14.80
N ASN A 190 -14.31 -9.04 15.33
CA ASN A 190 -13.85 -7.74 14.85
C ASN A 190 -12.82 -7.85 13.73
N ILE A 191 -11.90 -8.82 13.76
CA ILE A 191 -10.92 -9.01 12.67
C ILE A 191 -11.62 -9.26 11.33
N PRO A 192 -12.62 -10.17 11.22
CA PRO A 192 -13.32 -10.39 9.95
C PRO A 192 -13.96 -9.11 9.39
N LYS A 193 -14.63 -8.34 10.27
CA LYS A 193 -15.29 -7.08 9.89
C LYS A 193 -14.28 -6.03 9.43
N VAL A 194 -13.17 -5.90 10.15
CA VAL A 194 -12.09 -4.95 9.83
C VAL A 194 -11.44 -5.33 8.51
N LEU A 195 -11.15 -6.61 8.26
CA LEU A 195 -10.59 -7.07 6.99
C LEU A 195 -11.48 -6.68 5.79
N ILE A 196 -12.77 -6.98 5.86
CA ILE A 196 -13.71 -6.65 4.78
C ILE A 196 -13.82 -5.13 4.61
N SER A 197 -13.98 -4.39 5.72
CA SER A 197 -14.10 -2.92 5.68
C SER A 197 -12.84 -2.28 5.08
N VAL A 198 -11.64 -2.69 5.51
CA VAL A 198 -10.37 -2.16 5.01
C VAL A 198 -10.22 -2.45 3.52
N MET A 199 -10.52 -3.67 3.07
CA MET A 199 -10.42 -4.02 1.65
C MET A 199 -11.33 -3.16 0.78
N ILE A 200 -12.60 -2.98 1.19
CA ILE A 200 -13.55 -2.12 0.46
C ILE A 200 -13.05 -0.68 0.43
N THR A 201 -12.71 -0.11 1.60
CA THR A 201 -12.29 1.29 1.72
C THR A 201 -11.01 1.56 0.92
N VAL A 202 -9.98 0.73 1.06
CA VAL A 202 -8.71 0.90 0.34
C VAL A 202 -8.89 0.76 -1.16
N THR A 203 -9.72 -0.18 -1.63
CA THR A 203 -10.01 -0.36 -3.06
C THR A 203 -10.63 0.91 -3.65
N ILE A 204 -11.63 1.48 -2.97
CA ILE A 204 -12.29 2.72 -3.40
C ILE A 204 -11.29 3.87 -3.42
N LEU A 205 -10.53 4.07 -2.32
CA LEU A 205 -9.58 5.17 -2.22
C LEU A 205 -8.49 5.07 -3.30
N TYR A 206 -7.90 3.89 -3.52
CA TYR A 206 -6.88 3.69 -4.55
C TYR A 206 -7.42 3.91 -5.96
N ALA A 207 -8.63 3.42 -6.26
CA ALA A 207 -9.25 3.65 -7.55
C ALA A 207 -9.51 5.16 -7.80
N LEU A 208 -10.06 5.87 -6.80
CA LEU A 208 -10.30 7.31 -6.88
C LEU A 208 -9.00 8.11 -7.03
N MET A 209 -7.98 7.79 -6.22
CA MET A 209 -6.67 8.44 -6.33
C MET A 209 -6.05 8.24 -7.71
N MET A 210 -6.09 7.02 -8.26
CA MET A 210 -5.58 6.77 -9.61
C MET A 210 -6.38 7.53 -10.67
N LEU A 211 -7.71 7.55 -10.58
CA LEU A 211 -8.55 8.29 -11.53
C LEU A 211 -8.25 9.79 -11.52
N VAL A 212 -8.17 10.39 -10.34
CA VAL A 212 -7.83 11.82 -10.18
C VAL A 212 -6.44 12.11 -10.72
N ALA A 213 -5.45 11.29 -10.34
CA ALA A 213 -4.07 11.52 -10.74
C ALA A 213 -3.86 11.31 -12.26
N ILE A 214 -4.54 10.34 -12.88
CA ILE A 214 -4.61 10.20 -14.35
C ILE A 214 -5.33 11.41 -14.97
N GLY A 215 -6.43 11.86 -14.37
CA GLY A 215 -7.19 13.02 -14.85
C GLY A 215 -6.38 14.33 -14.87
N ILE A 216 -5.43 14.49 -13.94
CA ILE A 216 -4.57 15.68 -13.86
C ILE A 216 -3.34 15.56 -14.78
N LEU A 217 -2.63 14.42 -14.73
CA LEU A 217 -1.32 14.28 -15.40
C LEU A 217 -1.35 13.52 -16.73
N GLY A 218 -2.39 12.72 -16.98
CA GLY A 218 -2.49 11.84 -18.14
C GLY A 218 -1.28 10.93 -18.30
N SER A 219 -0.83 10.76 -19.55
CA SER A 219 0.32 9.92 -19.90
C SER A 219 1.66 10.42 -19.35
N LYS A 220 1.77 11.72 -19.02
CA LYS A 220 3.01 12.33 -18.49
C LYS A 220 3.36 11.85 -17.09
N MET A 221 2.42 11.22 -16.39
CA MET A 221 2.61 10.66 -15.04
C MET A 221 3.82 9.71 -14.95
N VAL A 222 4.11 8.96 -16.02
CA VAL A 222 5.21 7.98 -16.06
C VAL A 222 6.60 8.64 -15.90
N ASN A 223 6.69 9.95 -16.14
CA ASN A 223 7.96 10.68 -16.09
C ASN A 223 8.30 11.20 -14.68
N TYR A 224 7.42 11.03 -13.70
CA TYR A 224 7.62 11.55 -12.35
C TYR A 224 7.79 10.40 -11.35
N SER A 225 8.81 10.51 -10.49
CA SER A 225 9.04 9.60 -9.36
C SER A 225 8.02 9.76 -8.24
N THR A 226 7.44 10.97 -8.09
CA THR A 226 6.41 11.30 -7.10
C THR A 226 5.14 11.85 -7.78
N PRO A 227 4.44 11.02 -8.58
CA PRO A 227 3.38 11.50 -9.47
C PRO A 227 2.18 12.09 -8.75
N ILE A 228 1.84 11.61 -7.54
CA ILE A 228 0.74 12.17 -6.75
C ILE A 228 1.09 13.57 -6.24
N ALA A 229 2.31 13.77 -5.73
CA ALA A 229 2.78 15.08 -5.28
C ALA A 229 2.78 16.10 -6.43
N VAL A 230 3.27 15.69 -7.61
CA VAL A 230 3.28 16.55 -8.81
C VAL A 230 1.86 16.83 -9.31
N ALA A 231 0.95 15.86 -9.23
CA ALA A 231 -0.46 16.08 -9.58
C ALA A 231 -1.09 17.12 -8.64
N PHE A 232 -0.82 17.03 -7.34
CA PHE A 232 -1.34 17.99 -6.36
C PHE A 232 -0.74 19.38 -6.53
N GLN A 233 0.58 19.49 -6.74
CA GLN A 233 1.25 20.76 -7.04
C GLN A 233 0.64 21.45 -8.26
N LYS A 234 0.38 20.71 -9.33
CA LYS A 234 -0.30 21.27 -10.52
C LYS A 234 -1.76 21.65 -10.29
N ALA A 235 -2.43 21.03 -9.32
CA ALA A 235 -3.81 21.34 -8.97
C ALA A 235 -3.91 22.59 -8.07
N VAL A 236 -3.00 22.75 -7.11
CA VAL A 236 -3.09 23.82 -6.10
C VAL A 236 -2.26 25.06 -6.46
N GLY A 237 -1.32 24.93 -7.40
CA GLY A 237 -0.34 25.98 -7.73
C GLY A 237 0.98 25.79 -6.98
N ASP A 238 2.04 26.45 -7.47
CA ASP A 238 3.36 26.52 -6.81
C ASP A 238 3.32 27.33 -5.51
#